data_AF-A0A560JE22-F1
#
_entry.id   AF-A0A560JE22-F1
#
_cell.length_a   1.000
_cell.length_b   1.000
_cell.length_c   1.000
_cell.angle_alpha   90.00
_cell.angle_beta   90.00
_cell.angle_gamma   90.00
#
_symmetry.space_group_name_H-M   'P 1'
#
loop_
_entity.id
_entity.type
_entity.pdbx_description
1 polymer ?
#
loop_
_entity_poly.entity_id
_entity_poly.type
_entity_poly.pdbx_seq_one_letter_code
_entity_poly.pdbx_strand_id
1 'polypeptide(L)'
;MRLREIAHARAGDKGNISNISVIAYEAGDYAFLAEHVTVERVKAHFSDIIGGKVERYELPNLGALNFVIHQALGGGVTRSLSLDAHGKSLSSSLLEMELPDPQKERDR
;
A
#
# COMPACT_ATOMS: atom_id res chain seq x y z
N MET A 1 4.05 7.77 13.18
CA MET A 1 4.72 8.32 11.98
C MET A 1 3.91 7.97 10.74
N ARG A 2 4.25 8.49 9.56
CA ARG A 2 3.61 8.14 8.27
C ARG A 2 4.51 7.22 7.45
N LEU A 3 3.90 6.36 6.64
CA LEU A 3 4.62 5.37 5.84
C LEU A 3 5.67 5.99 4.91
N ARG A 4 5.41 7.17 4.33
CA ARG A 4 6.37 7.92 3.50
C ARG A 4 7.71 8.23 4.16
N GLU A 5 7.78 8.18 5.49
CA GLU A 5 9.01 8.53 6.21
C GLU A 5 10.04 7.40 6.12
N ILE A 6 9.60 6.16 5.89
CA ILE A 6 10.46 4.96 5.88
C ILE A 6 10.35 4.12 4.59
N ALA A 7 9.47 4.50 3.66
CA ALA A 7 9.27 3.75 2.42
C ALA A 7 8.87 4.64 1.24
N HIS A 8 9.19 4.18 0.03
CA HIS A 8 8.57 4.68 -1.20
C HIS A 8 7.57 3.66 -1.75
N ALA A 9 6.64 4.13 -2.59
CA ALA A 9 5.63 3.27 -3.18
C ALA A 9 5.47 3.49 -4.68
N ARG A 10 5.13 2.42 -5.40
CA ARG A 10 4.84 2.44 -6.84
C ARG A 10 3.53 1.72 -7.11
N ALA A 11 2.70 2.27 -8.00
CA ALA A 11 1.44 1.67 -8.40
C ALA A 11 1.45 1.24 -9.88
N GLY A 12 0.90 0.07 -10.15
CA GLY A 12 0.58 -0.43 -11.48
C GLY A 12 -0.91 -0.81 -11.57
N ASP A 13 -1.39 -0.93 -12.80
CA ASP A 13 -2.78 -1.27 -13.10
C ASP A 13 -2.86 -2.42 -14.11
N LYS A 14 -3.85 -3.29 -13.91
CA LYS A 14 -4.23 -4.32 -14.87
C LYS A 14 -5.74 -4.56 -14.81
N GLY A 15 -6.47 -4.00 -15.76
CA GLY A 15 -7.93 -4.09 -15.77
C GLY A 15 -8.52 -3.33 -14.58
N ASN A 16 -9.28 -4.01 -13.72
CA ASN A 16 -9.84 -3.44 -12.49
C ASN A 16 -9.00 -3.77 -11.23
N ILE A 17 -7.74 -4.17 -11.43
CA ILE A 17 -6.80 -4.50 -10.36
C ILE A 17 -5.73 -3.40 -10.33
N SER A 18 -5.39 -2.95 -9.12
CA SER A 18 -4.18 -2.16 -8.88
C SER A 18 -3.19 -2.99 -8.07
N ASN A 19 -1.91 -2.92 -8.44
CA ASN A 19 -0.84 -3.39 -7.56
C ASN A 19 -0.08 -2.21 -6.99
N ILE A 20 0.27 -2.27 -5.71
CA ILE A 20 1.06 -1.24 -5.03
C ILE A 20 2.23 -1.91 -4.33
N SER A 21 3.44 -1.59 -4.76
CA SER A 21 4.64 -1.97 -4.01
C SER A 21 4.98 -0.90 -2.98
N VAL A 22 5.37 -1.32 -1.79
CA VAL A 22 5.94 -0.53 -0.70
C VAL A 22 7.34 -1.05 -0.49
N ILE A 23 8.33 -0.19 -0.64
CA ILE A 23 9.74 -0.56 -0.62
C ILE A 23 10.43 0.30 0.43
N ALA A 24 11.05 -0.33 1.41
CA ALA A 24 11.78 0.35 2.48
C ALA A 24 12.90 1.23 1.90
N TYR A 25 13.16 2.38 2.52
CA TYR A 25 14.36 3.15 2.21
C TYR A 25 15.62 2.44 2.71
N GLU A 26 15.53 1.89 3.93
CA GLU A 26 16.60 1.13 4.55
C GLU A 26 16.16 -0.32 4.77
N ALA A 27 17.04 -1.28 4.51
CA ALA A 27 16.71 -2.70 4.64
C ALA A 27 16.30 -3.09 6.09
N GLY A 28 16.78 -2.34 7.10
CA GLY A 28 16.42 -2.55 8.50
C GLY A 28 14.94 -2.31 8.82
N ASP A 29 14.25 -1.46 8.04
CA ASP A 29 12.85 -1.12 8.27
C ASP A 29 11.88 -2.18 7.72
N TYR A 30 12.37 -3.15 6.93
CA TYR A 30 11.51 -4.16 6.30
C TYR A 30 10.69 -4.94 7.33
N ALA A 31 11.29 -5.36 8.45
CA ALA A 31 10.58 -6.12 9.47
C ALA A 31 9.43 -5.30 10.08
N PHE A 32 9.68 -4.02 10.36
CA PHE A 32 8.67 -3.10 10.86
C PHE A 32 7.54 -2.90 9.84
N LEU A 33 7.87 -2.73 8.56
CA LEU A 33 6.89 -2.64 7.48
C LEU A 33 6.05 -3.92 7.35
N ALA A 34 6.69 -5.10 7.39
CA ALA A 34 6.01 -6.39 7.28
C ALA A 34 5.03 -6.64 8.44
N GLU A 35 5.37 -6.14 9.63
CA GLU A 35 4.49 -6.21 10.80
C GLU A 35 3.33 -5.21 10.71
N HIS A 36 3.60 -3.96 10.31
CA HIS A 36 2.64 -2.87 10.47
C HIS A 36 1.85 -2.52 9.20
N VAL A 37 2.33 -2.88 8.02
CA VAL A 37 1.63 -2.68 6.75
C VAL A 37 0.97 -4.00 6.36
N THR A 38 -0.13 -4.30 7.04
CA THR A 38 -0.89 -5.54 6.85
C THR A 38 -1.98 -5.40 5.80
N VAL A 39 -2.50 -6.53 5.33
CA VAL A 39 -3.64 -6.58 4.39
C VAL A 39 -4.85 -5.83 4.97
N GLU A 40 -5.11 -6.00 6.26
CA GLU A 40 -6.25 -5.41 6.96
C GLU A 40 -6.13 -3.89 7.02
N ARG A 41 -4.93 -3.38 7.33
CA ARG A 41 -4.70 -1.93 7.41
C ARG A 41 -4.72 -1.28 6.02
N VAL A 42 -4.15 -1.93 5.01
CA VAL A 42 -4.25 -1.46 3.61
C VAL A 42 -5.70 -1.44 3.15
N LYS A 43 -6.48 -2.48 3.47
CA LYS A 43 -7.90 -2.54 3.11
C LYS A 43 -8.71 -1.45 3.84
N ALA A 44 -8.43 -1.20 5.11
CA ALA A 44 -9.08 -0.14 5.88
C ALA A 44 -8.75 1.26 5.34
N HIS A 45 -7.48 1.51 4.99
CA HIS A 45 -7.01 2.79 4.43
C HIS A 45 -7.72 3.16 3.12
N PHE A 46 -8.09 2.16 2.33
CA PHE A 46 -8.74 2.33 1.04
C PHE A 46 -10.21 1.88 1.04
N SER A 47 -10.86 1.86 2.20
CA SER A 47 -12.23 1.34 2.37
C SER A 47 -13.27 2.03 1.48
N ASP A 48 -13.07 3.30 1.14
CA ASP A 48 -13.97 4.06 0.24
C ASP A 48 -13.76 3.74 -1.25
N ILE A 49 -12.67 3.07 -1.61
CA ILE A 49 -12.24 2.85 -3.01
C ILE A 49 -12.30 1.36 -3.38
N ILE A 50 -11.96 0.47 -2.45
CA ILE A 50 -11.81 -0.96 -2.71
C ILE A 50 -13.11 -1.72 -2.51
N GLY A 51 -13.61 -2.34 -3.58
CA GLY A 51 -14.73 -3.29 -3.50
C GLY A 51 -14.32 -4.76 -3.28
N GLY A 52 -13.02 -5.09 -3.40
CA GLY A 52 -12.55 -6.46 -3.53
C GLY A 52 -11.58 -6.96 -2.46
N LYS A 53 -10.91 -8.08 -2.80
CA LYS A 53 -9.85 -8.71 -2.00
C LYS A 53 -8.56 -7.88 -2.07
N VAL A 54 -7.81 -7.87 -0.98
CA VAL A 54 -6.42 -7.40 -0.94
C VAL A 54 -5.52 -8.61 -0.66
N GLU A 55 -4.45 -8.77 -1.43
CA GLU A 55 -3.45 -9.83 -1.26
C GLU A 55 -2.09 -9.17 -1.03
N ARG A 56 -1.30 -9.71 -0.09
CA ARG A 56 0.05 -9.25 0.19
C ARG A 56 1.07 -10.30 -0.22
N TYR A 57 2.10 -9.85 -0.92
CA TYR A 57 3.27 -10.63 -1.29
C TYR A 57 4.51 -10.00 -0.64
N GLU A 58 5.30 -10.82 0.05
CA GLU A 58 6.50 -10.39 0.75
C GLU A 58 7.74 -10.66 -0.10
N LEU A 59 8.60 -9.65 -0.24
CA LEU A 59 9.86 -9.72 -0.96
C LEU A 59 11.00 -9.29 -0.03
N PRO A 60 11.36 -10.11 0.98
CA PRO A 60 12.31 -9.72 2.03
C PRO A 60 13.69 -9.34 1.49
N ASN A 61 14.15 -10.03 0.45
CA ASN A 61 15.44 -9.73 -0.20
C ASN A 61 15.47 -8.38 -0.93
N LEU A 62 14.31 -7.79 -1.21
CA LEU A 62 14.16 -6.47 -1.81
C LEU A 62 13.71 -5.42 -0.79
N GLY A 63 13.50 -5.80 0.48
CA GLY A 63 12.93 -4.92 1.49
C GLY A 63 11.54 -4.41 1.10
N ALA A 64 10.73 -5.24 0.43
CA ALA A 64 9.50 -4.79 -0.20
C ALA A 64 8.27 -5.65 0.11
N LEU A 65 7.12 -5.00 0.14
CA LEU A 65 5.79 -5.61 0.17
C LEU A 65 5.08 -5.23 -1.12
N ASN A 66 4.37 -6.17 -1.74
CA ASN A 66 3.52 -5.87 -2.89
C ASN A 66 2.07 -6.25 -2.57
N PHE A 67 1.18 -5.29 -2.70
CA PHE A 67 -0.25 -5.48 -2.51
C PHE A 67 -0.94 -5.58 -3.85
N VAL A 68 -1.72 -6.63 -4.06
CA VAL A 68 -2.63 -6.76 -5.20
C VAL A 68 -4.04 -6.48 -4.71
N ILE A 69 -4.64 -5.44 -5.25
CA ILE A 69 -5.91 -4.90 -4.80
C ILE A 69 -6.93 -5.08 -5.91
N HIS A 70 -7.91 -5.94 -5.66
CA HIS A 70 -8.97 -6.25 -6.61
C HIS A 70 -10.09 -5.23 -6.51
N GLN A 71 -10.69 -4.91 -7.67
CA GLN A 71 -11.79 -3.93 -7.78
C GLN A 71 -11.41 -2.54 -7.23
N ALA A 72 -10.20 -2.08 -7.55
CA ALA A 72 -9.65 -0.82 -7.05
C ALA A 72 -9.89 0.38 -7.98
N LEU A 73 -10.34 0.14 -9.22
CA LEU A 73 -10.28 1.14 -10.31
C LEU A 73 -11.67 1.44 -10.90
N GLY A 74 -12.75 1.21 -10.15
CA GLY A 74 -14.11 1.56 -10.59
C GLY A 74 -14.58 0.83 -11.86
N GLY A 75 -14.14 -0.41 -12.07
CA GLY A 75 -14.41 -1.18 -13.29
C GLY A 75 -13.26 -1.20 -14.30
N GLY A 76 -12.14 -0.54 -13.96
CA GLY A 76 -10.94 -0.44 -14.79
C GLY A 76 -10.95 0.77 -15.72
N VAL A 77 -9.81 1.06 -16.34
CA VAL A 77 -9.54 2.30 -17.08
C VAL A 77 -10.63 2.67 -18.10
N THR A 78 -11.19 1.69 -18.80
CA THR A 78 -12.19 1.92 -19.87
C THR A 78 -13.60 2.20 -19.36
N ARG A 79 -13.87 1.99 -18.07
CA ARG A 79 -15.20 2.15 -17.44
C ARG A 79 -15.19 3.08 -16.23
N SER A 80 -14.02 3.39 -15.69
CA SER A 80 -13.87 4.22 -14.51
C SER A 80 -14.32 5.65 -14.78
N LEU A 81 -15.10 6.20 -13.85
CA LEU A 81 -15.41 7.63 -13.80
C LEU A 81 -14.42 8.39 -12.89
N SER A 82 -13.44 7.69 -12.32
CA SER A 82 -12.42 8.30 -11.46
C SER A 82 -11.48 9.19 -12.25
N LEU A 83 -11.07 10.31 -11.63
CA LEU A 83 -9.99 11.16 -12.14
C LEU A 83 -8.66 10.39 -12.25
N ASP A 84 -8.44 9.41 -11.38
CA ASP A 84 -7.28 8.52 -11.43
C ASP A 84 -7.70 7.12 -11.89
N ALA A 85 -8.17 7.00 -13.12
CA ALA A 85 -8.64 5.75 -13.70
C ALA A 85 -7.56 4.64 -13.74
N HIS A 86 -6.28 5.01 -13.76
CA HIS A 86 -5.12 4.11 -13.71
C HIS A 86 -4.61 3.81 -12.30
N GLY A 87 -5.18 4.44 -11.27
CA GLY A 87 -4.79 4.22 -9.87
C GLY A 87 -3.34 4.61 -9.55
N LYS A 88 -2.72 5.54 -10.29
CA LYS A 88 -1.32 5.93 -10.06
C LYS A 88 -1.14 6.69 -8.77
N SER A 89 -2.15 7.48 -8.38
CA SER A 89 -2.16 8.22 -7.13
C SER A 89 -2.32 7.31 -5.90
N LEU A 90 -2.79 6.07 -6.08
CA LEU A 90 -2.96 5.13 -4.97
C LEU A 90 -1.65 4.84 -4.24
N SER A 91 -0.49 4.87 -4.93
CA SER A 91 0.79 4.74 -4.22
C SER A 91 1.05 5.92 -3.30
N SER A 92 0.73 7.14 -3.72
CA SER A 92 0.89 8.35 -2.88
C SER A 92 -0.11 8.35 -1.73
N SER A 93 -1.36 7.92 -1.99
CA SER A 93 -2.37 7.76 -0.93
C SER A 93 -1.92 6.73 0.11
N LEU A 94 -1.37 5.58 -0.30
CA LEU A 94 -0.89 4.56 0.64
C LEU A 94 0.23 5.09 1.54
N LEU A 95 1.11 5.92 0.99
CA LEU A 95 2.22 6.53 1.73
C LEU A 95 1.76 7.50 2.84
N GLU A 96 0.50 7.93 2.84
CA GLU A 96 -0.11 8.70 3.93
C GLU A 96 -0.62 7.84 5.09
N MET A 97 -0.57 6.50 4.97
CA MET A 97 -0.97 5.60 6.04
C MET A 97 -0.17 5.89 7.33
N GLU A 98 -0.89 6.05 8.44
CA GLU A 98 -0.28 6.21 9.75
C GLU A 98 0.24 4.88 10.27
N LEU A 99 1.46 4.87 10.78
CA LEU A 99 2.10 3.74 11.44
C LEU A 99 2.36 4.09 12.91
N PRO A 100 2.43 3.07 13.80
CA PRO A 100 2.93 3.25 15.16
C PRO A 100 4.28 3.95 15.16
N ASP A 101 4.54 4.68 16.24
CA ASP A 101 5.79 5.39 16.40
C ASP A 101 6.80 4.48 17.11
N PRO A 102 7.89 4.07 16.44
CA PRO A 102 8.88 3.17 17.02
C PRO A 102 9.58 3.76 18.25
N GLN A 103 9.56 5.09 18.44
CA GLN A 103 10.08 5.72 19.66
C GLN A 103 9.14 5.51 20.86
N LYS A 104 7.82 5.45 20.65
CA LYS A 104 6.85 5.20 21.74
C LYS A 104 6.80 3.74 22.20
N GLU A 105 7.26 2.81 21.38
CA GLU A 105 7.37 1.38 21.74
C GLU A 105 8.65 1.05 22.51
N ARG A 106 9.71 1.87 22.40
CA ARG A 106 10.96 1.70 23.14
C ARG A 106 10.90 2.19 24.59
N ASP A 107 9.93 3.04 24.91
CA ASP A 107 9.67 3.60 26.26
C ASP A 107 8.61 2.81 27.05
N ARG A 108 8.15 1.65 26.53
CA ARG A 108 7.24 0.71 27.21
C ARG A 108 7.95 -0.58 27.56
#